data_AF-A0A9D5P6R8-F1
#
_entry.id   AF-A0A9D5P6R8-F1
#
_cell.length_a   1.000
_cell.length_b   1.000
_cell.length_c   1.000
_cell.angle_alpha   90.00
_cell.angle_beta   90.00
_cell.angle_gamma   90.00
#
_symmetry.space_group_name_H-M   'P 1'
#
loop_
_entity.id
_entity.type
_entity.pdbx_description
1 polymer ?
#
loop_
_entity_poly.entity_id
_entity_poly.type
_entity_poly.pdbx_seq_one_letter_code
_entity_poly.pdbx_strand_id
1 'polypeptide(L)'
;MKESAENQIERLLENPYWVIDFLPETVSAERSKQYFEVEKFCCNSQFINRLYQQFAYVIIKLSCYFDIDGHPTPESILEDVNGCMTNGNVNFLFADEDALITLNGGDLYMTVYNSDGRFLQLLQSLVASERLFLRKTI
;
A
#
# COMPACT_ATOMS: atom_id res chain seq x y z
N MET A 1 12.01 -13.43 23.38
CA MET A 1 10.61 -13.55 22.91
C MET A 1 10.51 -12.75 21.63
N LYS A 2 9.99 -13.31 20.53
CA LYS A 2 9.59 -12.50 19.37
C LYS A 2 8.44 -11.59 19.80
N GLU A 3 8.44 -10.35 19.33
CA GLU A 3 7.31 -9.40 19.45
C GLU A 3 6.06 -10.04 18.81
N SER A 4 4.86 -9.76 19.33
CA SER A 4 3.62 -10.19 18.67
C SER A 4 3.36 -9.32 17.43
N ALA A 5 2.71 -9.89 16.41
CA ALA A 5 2.37 -9.15 15.19
C ALA A 5 1.56 -7.87 15.48
N GLU A 6 0.62 -7.93 16.43
CA GLU A 6 -0.19 -6.79 16.87
C GLU A 6 0.68 -5.65 17.42
N ASN A 7 1.62 -5.94 18.32
CA ASN A 7 2.50 -4.92 18.90
C ASN A 7 3.42 -4.30 17.83
N GLN A 8 3.91 -5.13 16.90
CA GLN A 8 4.76 -4.65 15.81
C GLN A 8 3.99 -3.72 14.87
N ILE A 9 2.73 -4.05 14.55
CA ILE A 9 1.85 -3.18 13.76
C ILE A 9 1.63 -1.84 14.46
N GLU A 10 1.26 -1.84 15.73
CA GLU A 10 1.04 -0.61 16.51
C GLU A 10 2.29 0.29 16.50
N ARG A 11 3.47 -0.29 16.74
CA ARG A 11 4.74 0.46 16.70
C ARG A 11 5.04 1.02 15.30
N LEU A 12 4.80 0.24 14.24
CA LEU A 12 5.08 0.68 12.88
C LEU A 12 4.18 1.83 12.43
N LEU A 13 2.92 1.87 12.88
CA LEU A 13 1.98 2.95 12.58
C LEU A 13 2.40 4.32 13.14
N GLU A 14 3.29 4.35 14.14
CA GLU A 14 3.84 5.60 14.71
C GLU A 14 5.01 6.17 13.89
N ASN A 15 5.54 5.42 12.92
CA ASN A 15 6.72 5.81 12.16
C ASN A 15 6.39 6.70 10.94
N PRO A 16 7.38 7.47 10.45
CA PRO A 16 7.28 8.08 9.12
C PRO A 16 7.03 7.02 8.05
N TYR A 17 6.26 7.41 7.04
CA TYR A 17 5.80 6.48 6.01
C TYR A 17 6.09 6.97 4.59
N TRP A 18 5.97 6.04 3.66
CA TRP A 18 5.91 6.31 2.24
C TRP A 18 4.49 6.04 1.74
N VAL A 19 4.16 6.62 0.60
CA VAL A 19 2.87 6.45 -0.06
C VAL A 19 3.10 5.86 -1.44
N ILE A 20 2.41 4.75 -1.72
CA ILE A 20 2.27 4.18 -3.05
C ILE A 20 1.00 4.75 -3.65
N ASP A 21 1.13 5.56 -4.69
CA ASP A 21 0.06 6.43 -5.18
C ASP A 21 -0.05 6.32 -6.71
N PHE A 22 -1.22 6.62 -7.25
CA PHE A 22 -1.41 6.79 -8.70
C PHE A 22 -0.87 8.14 -9.20
N LEU A 23 -0.60 9.09 -8.29
CA LEU A 23 0.03 10.38 -8.59
C LEU A 23 1.48 10.45 -8.07
N PRO A 24 2.40 11.08 -8.82
CA PRO A 24 3.81 11.14 -8.45
C PRO A 24 4.11 12.07 -7.26
N GLU A 25 3.24 13.06 -7.01
CA GLU A 25 3.46 14.13 -6.06
C GLU A 25 2.17 14.47 -5.31
N THR A 26 2.32 15.01 -4.10
CA THR A 26 1.18 15.54 -3.34
C THR A 26 0.56 16.71 -4.09
N VAL A 27 -0.75 16.66 -4.31
CA VAL A 27 -1.46 17.74 -4.97
C VAL A 27 -1.47 18.99 -4.08
N SER A 28 -1.03 20.12 -4.64
CA SER A 28 -1.05 21.42 -3.97
C SER A 28 -2.47 21.80 -3.50
N ALA A 29 -2.58 22.49 -2.37
CA ALA A 29 -3.87 22.92 -1.81
C ALA A 29 -4.73 23.73 -2.79
N GLU A 30 -4.12 24.55 -3.66
CA GLU A 30 -4.81 25.33 -4.70
C GLU A 30 -5.54 24.48 -5.75
N ARG A 31 -5.12 23.23 -5.92
CA ARG A 31 -5.67 22.28 -6.90
C ARG A 31 -6.58 21.22 -6.24
N SER A 32 -6.82 21.33 -4.94
CA SER A 32 -7.65 20.40 -4.15
C SER A 32 -9.03 20.16 -4.77
N LYS A 33 -9.71 21.21 -5.25
CA LYS A 33 -11.01 21.08 -5.93
C LYS A 33 -10.94 20.16 -7.16
N GLN A 34 -9.91 20.32 -7.99
CA GLN A 34 -9.73 19.48 -9.17
C GLN A 34 -9.40 18.03 -8.77
N TYR A 35 -8.57 17.86 -7.75
CA TYR A 35 -8.23 16.54 -7.23
C TYR A 35 -9.47 15.81 -6.70
N PHE A 36 -10.32 16.50 -5.92
CA PHE A 36 -11.56 15.90 -5.40
C PHE A 36 -12.50 15.41 -6.51
N GLU A 37 -12.64 16.17 -7.60
CA GLU A 37 -13.43 15.71 -8.77
C GLU A 37 -12.80 14.49 -9.46
N VAL A 38 -11.46 14.44 -9.56
CA VAL A 38 -10.73 13.28 -10.11
C VAL A 38 -10.88 12.06 -9.21
N GLU A 39 -10.71 12.23 -7.90
CA GLU A 39 -10.86 11.17 -6.90
C GLU A 39 -12.26 10.58 -6.95
N LYS A 40 -13.29 11.43 -6.93
CA LYS A 40 -14.68 11.02 -7.08
C LYS A 40 -14.92 10.25 -8.38
N PHE A 41 -14.36 10.71 -9.51
CA PHE A 41 -14.48 10.00 -10.78
C PHE A 41 -13.79 8.61 -10.72
N CYS A 42 -12.59 8.54 -10.15
CA CYS A 42 -11.82 7.32 -10.02
C CYS A 42 -12.56 6.27 -9.18
N CYS A 43 -13.05 6.66 -7.99
CA CYS A 43 -13.77 5.77 -7.08
C CYS A 43 -15.11 5.26 -7.64
N ASN A 44 -15.73 5.99 -8.58
CA ASN A 44 -17.00 5.61 -9.21
C ASN A 44 -16.83 5.00 -10.62
N SER A 45 -15.62 4.66 -11.04
CA SER A 45 -15.35 4.09 -12.36
C SER A 45 -14.59 2.77 -12.26
N GLN A 46 -14.43 2.07 -13.39
CA GLN A 46 -13.60 0.86 -13.45
C GLN A 46 -12.12 1.10 -13.11
N PHE A 47 -11.70 2.37 -12.98
CA PHE A 47 -10.36 2.72 -12.53
C PHE A 47 -10.06 2.12 -11.16
N ILE A 48 -10.99 2.19 -10.20
CA ILE A 48 -10.75 1.69 -8.84
C ILE A 48 -10.39 0.20 -8.81
N ASN A 49 -11.10 -0.62 -9.60
CA ASN A 49 -10.83 -2.06 -9.70
C ASN A 49 -9.45 -2.34 -10.29
N ARG A 50 -9.02 -1.54 -11.28
CA ARG A 50 -7.67 -1.68 -11.85
C ARG A 50 -6.59 -1.24 -10.87
N LEU A 51 -6.83 -0.17 -10.13
CA LEU A 51 -5.90 0.34 -9.13
C LEU A 51 -5.68 -0.68 -8.01
N TYR A 52 -6.76 -1.29 -7.51
CA TYR A 52 -6.68 -2.33 -6.47
C TYR A 52 -5.98 -3.59 -6.99
N GLN A 53 -6.15 -3.96 -8.27
CA GLN A 53 -5.33 -5.00 -8.88
C GLN A 53 -3.85 -4.64 -8.93
N GLN A 54 -3.50 -3.41 -9.28
CA GLN A 54 -2.10 -2.93 -9.27
C GLN A 54 -1.51 -3.00 -7.86
N PHE A 55 -2.27 -2.60 -6.83
CA PHE A 55 -1.88 -2.74 -5.43
C PHE A 55 -1.62 -4.19 -5.04
N ALA A 56 -2.56 -5.10 -5.34
CA ALA A 56 -2.38 -6.52 -5.07
C ALA A 56 -1.12 -7.09 -5.76
N TYR A 57 -0.85 -6.71 -7.01
CA TYR A 57 0.34 -7.17 -7.72
C TYR A 57 1.65 -6.64 -7.14
N VAL A 58 1.68 -5.44 -6.54
CA VAL A 58 2.85 -4.99 -5.77
C VAL A 58 3.10 -5.96 -4.61
N ILE A 59 2.07 -6.30 -3.82
CA ILE A 59 2.20 -7.20 -2.66
C ILE A 59 2.57 -8.63 -3.08
N ILE A 60 1.94 -9.17 -4.14
CA ILE A 60 2.26 -10.51 -4.68
C ILE A 60 3.70 -10.57 -5.18
N LYS A 61 4.21 -9.52 -5.83
CA LYS A 61 5.62 -9.49 -6.24
C LYS A 61 6.56 -9.37 -5.05
N LEU A 62 6.19 -8.61 -4.01
CA LEU A 62 6.97 -8.52 -2.77
C LEU A 62 7.06 -9.87 -2.05
N SER A 63 5.97 -10.65 -2.01
CA SER A 63 5.96 -11.97 -1.36
C SER A 63 6.90 -12.99 -2.00
N CYS A 64 7.39 -12.71 -3.22
CA CYS A 64 8.46 -13.49 -3.85
C CYS A 64 9.86 -13.23 -3.25
N TYR A 65 10.03 -12.14 -2.50
CA TYR A 65 11.32 -11.69 -1.96
C TYR A 65 11.38 -11.64 -0.44
N PHE A 66 10.22 -11.46 0.22
CA PHE A 66 10.09 -11.24 1.65
C PHE A 66 8.90 -12.04 2.19
N ASP A 67 9.03 -12.56 3.40
CA ASP A 67 7.94 -13.28 4.07
C ASP A 67 6.90 -12.28 4.59
N ILE A 68 5.63 -12.58 4.34
CA ILE A 68 4.49 -11.85 4.90
C ILE A 68 3.94 -12.69 6.05
N ASP A 69 3.65 -12.05 7.19
CA ASP A 69 3.03 -12.71 8.33
C ASP A 69 1.73 -13.41 7.91
N GLY A 70 1.52 -14.63 8.41
CA GLY A 70 0.41 -15.50 7.97
C GLY A 70 0.63 -16.22 6.63
N HIS A 71 1.72 -15.96 5.91
CA HIS A 71 2.08 -16.59 4.64
C HIS A 71 0.91 -16.68 3.63
N PRO A 72 0.27 -15.55 3.28
CA PRO A 72 -0.88 -15.53 2.39
C PRO A 72 -0.50 -16.02 0.99
N THR A 73 -1.42 -16.76 0.36
CA THR A 73 -1.29 -17.11 -1.07
C THR A 73 -1.59 -15.90 -1.95
N PRO A 74 -1.13 -15.88 -3.22
CA PRO A 74 -1.48 -14.81 -4.16
C PRO A 74 -2.99 -14.57 -4.29
N GLU A 75 -3.80 -15.63 -4.24
CA GLU A 75 -5.25 -15.55 -4.28
C GLU A 75 -5.80 -14.83 -3.05
N SER A 76 -5.34 -15.18 -1.84
CA SER A 76 -5.77 -14.50 -0.61
C SER A 76 -5.35 -13.03 -0.57
N ILE A 77 -4.16 -12.68 -1.07
CA ILE A 77 -3.72 -11.27 -1.19
C ILE A 77 -4.68 -10.50 -2.09
N LEU A 78 -5.06 -11.08 -3.23
CA LEU A 78 -5.99 -10.45 -4.17
C LEU A 78 -7.39 -10.30 -3.56
N GLU A 79 -7.86 -11.30 -2.82
CA GLU A 79 -9.13 -11.26 -2.10
C GLU A 79 -9.13 -10.18 -1.01
N ASP A 80 -8.07 -10.10 -0.20
CA ASP A 80 -7.96 -9.14 0.89
C ASP A 80 -7.89 -7.70 0.37
N VAL A 81 -7.09 -7.45 -0.67
CA VAL A 81 -6.99 -6.13 -1.30
C VAL A 81 -8.34 -5.71 -1.89
N ASN A 82 -8.99 -6.57 -2.69
CA ASN A 82 -10.29 -6.24 -3.29
C ASN A 82 -11.41 -6.12 -2.24
N GLY A 83 -11.38 -6.97 -1.22
CA GLY A 83 -12.32 -6.97 -0.10
C GLY A 83 -12.17 -5.75 0.82
N CYS A 84 -11.04 -5.05 0.77
CA CYS A 84 -10.79 -3.84 1.56
C CYS A 84 -11.85 -2.74 1.33
N MET A 85 -12.47 -2.67 0.14
CA MET A 85 -13.57 -1.75 -0.16
C MET A 85 -14.81 -1.97 0.74
N THR A 86 -15.01 -3.19 1.23
CA THR A 86 -16.12 -3.54 2.13
C THR A 86 -15.68 -3.77 3.57
N ASN A 87 -14.45 -4.26 3.77
CA ASN A 87 -13.95 -4.70 5.06
C ASN A 87 -13.25 -3.59 5.86
N GLY A 88 -13.02 -2.43 5.23
CA GLY A 88 -12.49 -1.24 5.90
C GLY A 88 -10.99 -1.03 5.64
N ASN A 89 -10.14 -1.97 6.07
CA ASN A 89 -8.71 -1.91 5.81
C ASN A 89 -8.07 -3.30 5.68
N VAL A 90 -6.85 -3.34 5.17
CA VAL A 90 -5.98 -4.52 5.16
C VAL A 90 -4.54 -4.11 5.47
N ASN A 91 -3.85 -4.95 6.23
CA ASN A 91 -2.47 -4.79 6.64
C ASN A 91 -1.64 -5.98 6.18
N PHE A 92 -0.50 -5.72 5.54
CA PHE A 92 0.50 -6.72 5.18
C PHE A 92 1.78 -6.45 5.98
N LEU A 93 2.02 -7.29 7.00
CA LEU A 93 3.19 -7.20 7.87
C LEU A 93 4.34 -8.05 7.30
N PHE A 94 5.48 -7.42 7.06
CA PHE A 94 6.75 -8.05 6.69
C PHE A 94 7.64 -8.04 7.94
N ALA A 95 7.43 -9.03 8.81
CA ALA A 95 7.90 -9.00 10.20
C ALA A 95 9.43 -8.96 10.30
N ASP A 96 10.13 -9.71 9.45
CA ASP A 96 11.59 -9.80 9.46
C ASP A 96 12.26 -8.55 8.86
N GLU A 97 11.55 -7.85 7.97
CA GLU A 97 11.96 -6.57 7.40
C GLU A 97 11.59 -5.38 8.29
N ASP A 98 10.81 -5.60 9.34
CA ASP A 98 10.19 -4.55 10.15
C ASP A 98 9.37 -3.56 9.31
N ALA A 99 8.61 -4.04 8.33
CA ALA A 99 7.82 -3.20 7.42
C ALA A 99 6.34 -3.55 7.44
N LEU A 100 5.50 -2.55 7.21
CA LEU A 100 4.04 -2.69 7.17
C LEU A 100 3.49 -1.94 5.97
N ILE A 101 2.66 -2.60 5.17
CA ILE A 101 1.88 -1.95 4.10
C ILE A 101 0.42 -1.97 4.49
N THR A 102 -0.23 -0.81 4.46
CA THR A 102 -1.65 -0.66 4.80
C THR A 102 -2.43 -0.09 3.63
N LEU A 103 -3.65 -0.56 3.45
CA LEU A 103 -4.62 -0.04 2.48
C LEU A 103 -5.96 0.15 3.20
N ASN A 104 -6.61 1.29 3.01
CA ASN A 104 -7.99 1.48 3.44
C ASN A 104 -8.95 1.41 2.24
N GLY A 105 -10.19 1.02 2.50
CA GLY A 105 -11.25 0.97 1.52
C GLY A 105 -11.58 2.36 0.98
N GLY A 106 -11.53 2.52 -0.34
CA GLY A 106 -11.79 3.78 -1.02
C GLY A 106 -10.58 4.68 -1.21
N ASP A 107 -9.42 4.35 -0.62
CA ASP A 107 -8.19 5.11 -0.83
C ASP A 107 -7.62 4.84 -2.23
N LEU A 108 -7.08 5.88 -2.86
CA LEU A 108 -6.33 5.78 -4.12
C LEU A 108 -4.83 5.57 -3.92
N TYR A 109 -4.43 5.17 -2.71
CA TYR A 109 -3.04 4.96 -2.31
C TYR A 109 -2.91 3.86 -1.25
N MET A 110 -1.71 3.30 -1.11
CA MET A 110 -1.29 2.49 0.04
C MET A 110 -0.25 3.24 0.87
N THR A 111 -0.19 2.95 2.16
CA THR A 111 0.82 3.49 3.06
C THR A 111 1.84 2.42 3.39
N VAL A 112 3.12 2.79 3.44
CA VAL A 112 4.25 1.89 3.72
C VAL A 112 5.02 2.44 4.90
N TYR A 113 4.96 1.75 6.02
CA TYR A 113 5.73 2.04 7.21
C TYR A 113 7.01 1.20 7.18
N ASN A 114 8.13 1.82 7.55
CA ASN A 114 9.53 1.45 7.27
C ASN A 114 10.11 2.12 6.02
N SER A 115 11.37 2.52 6.10
CA SER A 115 11.91 3.64 5.35
C SER A 115 13.30 3.44 4.74
N ASP A 116 13.89 2.24 4.80
CA ASP A 116 15.25 2.06 4.26
C ASP A 116 15.59 0.66 3.72
N GLY A 117 16.85 0.55 3.28
CA GLY A 117 17.46 -0.71 2.89
C GLY A 117 16.95 -1.33 1.60
N ARG A 118 17.13 -2.67 1.54
CA ARG A 118 16.79 -3.48 0.36
C ARG A 118 15.28 -3.51 0.09
N PHE A 119 14.46 -3.48 1.14
CA PHE A 119 13.01 -3.50 1.02
C PHE A 119 12.51 -2.32 0.18
N LEU A 120 12.92 -1.09 0.56
CA LEU A 120 12.49 0.12 -0.14
C LEU A 120 12.99 0.18 -1.60
N GLN A 121 14.23 -0.26 -1.86
CA GLN A 121 14.81 -0.29 -3.22
C GLN A 121 14.04 -1.23 -4.16
N LEU A 122 13.70 -2.43 -3.69
CA LEU A 122 12.88 -3.37 -4.46
C LEU A 122 11.46 -2.84 -4.62
N LEU A 123 10.86 -2.33 -3.54
CA LEU A 123 9.52 -1.75 -3.58
C LEU A 123 9.41 -0.65 -4.65
N GLN A 124 10.37 0.26 -4.73
CA GLN A 124 10.38 1.33 -5.73
C GLN A 124 10.31 0.77 -7.17
N SER A 125 11.06 -0.30 -7.46
CA SER A 125 11.06 -0.94 -8.77
C SER A 125 9.74 -1.65 -9.07
N LEU A 126 9.16 -2.32 -8.07
CA LEU A 126 7.88 -3.02 -8.19
C LEU A 126 6.72 -2.06 -8.39
N VAL A 127 6.66 -0.99 -7.61
CA VAL A 127 5.66 0.08 -7.71
C VAL A 127 5.70 0.72 -9.10
N ALA A 128 6.89 1.07 -9.60
CA ALA A 128 7.04 1.59 -10.96
C ALA A 128 6.58 0.60 -12.04
N SER A 129 6.84 -0.71 -11.85
CA SER A 129 6.39 -1.75 -12.78
C SER A 129 4.87 -1.86 -12.89
N GLU A 130 4.16 -1.48 -11.82
CA GLU A 130 2.69 -1.42 -11.76
C GLU A 130 2.14 -0.05 -12.17
N ARG A 131 2.97 0.85 -12.72
CA ARG A 131 2.59 2.21 -13.13
C ARG A 131 2.06 3.07 -11.98
N LEU A 132 2.60 2.83 -10.79
CA LEU A 132 2.36 3.60 -9.58
C LEU A 132 3.62 4.38 -9.22
N PHE A 133 3.49 5.27 -8.25
CA PHE A 133 4.57 6.11 -7.76
C PHE A 133 4.79 5.89 -6.27
N LEU A 134 6.04 5.88 -5.85
CA LEU A 134 6.43 5.83 -4.46
C LEU A 134 6.92 7.22 -4.03
N ARG A 135 6.24 7.85 -3.07
CA ARG A 135 6.60 9.18 -2.57
C ARG A 135 6.73 9.18 -1.05
N LYS A 136 7.71 9.91 -0.52
CA LYS A 136 7.88 10.08 0.93
C LYS A 136 6.93 11.15 1.43
N THR A 137 6.25 10.93 2.55
CA THR A 137 5.58 12.03 3.27
C THR A 137 6.59 12.74 4.17
N ILE A 138 6.56 14.07 4.12
CA ILE A 138 7.45 14.96 4.89
C ILE A 138 6.92 15.07 6.32
#